data_AF-A0A4R1HES8-F1
#
_entry.id   AF-A0A4R1HES8-F1
#
_cell.length_a   1.000
_cell.length_b   1.000
_cell.length_c   1.000
_cell.angle_alpha   90.00
_cell.angle_beta   90.00
_cell.angle_gamma   90.00
#
_symmetry.space_group_name_H-M   'P 1'
#
loop_
_entity.id
_entity.type
_entity.pdbx_description
1 polymer ?
#
loop_
_entity_poly.entity_id
_entity_poly.type
_entity_poly.pdbx_seq_one_letter_code
_entity_poly.pdbx_strand_id
1 'polypeptide(L)'
;MASYRTVNKLSPTDTAYIAGLIDGEGTVTLCRKHCNENHQLAISISNTEIELLDYVINTMGAGKIMRKRTTKQHHTPSFSYAI
;
A
#
# COMPACT_ATOMS: atom_id res chain seq x y z
N MET A 1 -6.32 -8.56 -23.32
CA MET A 1 -5.65 -7.57 -22.45
C MET A 1 -6.43 -7.47 -21.16
N ALA A 2 -5.78 -7.49 -20.00
CA ALA A 2 -6.48 -7.30 -18.72
C ALA A 2 -7.07 -5.88 -18.68
N SER A 3 -8.35 -5.75 -18.33
CA SER A 3 -8.95 -4.45 -18.06
C SER A 3 -8.46 -3.98 -16.69
N TYR A 4 -7.79 -2.83 -16.65
CA TYR A 4 -7.32 -2.24 -15.39
C TYR A 4 -8.32 -1.19 -14.90
N ARG A 5 -8.42 -1.07 -13.57
CA ARG A 5 -9.26 -0.05 -12.95
C ARG A 5 -8.63 1.32 -13.16
N THR A 6 -9.43 2.31 -13.54
CA THR A 6 -8.99 3.71 -13.58
C THR A 6 -8.72 4.19 -12.16
N VAL A 7 -7.52 4.72 -11.93
CA VAL A 7 -7.11 5.33 -10.65
C VAL A 7 -7.16 6.85 -10.73
N ASN A 8 -7.09 7.53 -9.59
CA ASN A 8 -7.06 8.98 -9.56
C ASN A 8 -5.79 9.51 -10.22
N LYS A 9 -5.91 10.65 -10.92
CA LYS A 9 -4.75 11.40 -11.40
C LYS A 9 -4.17 12.19 -10.23
N LEU A 10 -2.90 11.94 -9.92
CA LEU A 10 -2.22 12.58 -8.80
C LEU A 10 -1.62 13.93 -9.21
N SER A 11 -1.57 14.88 -8.27
CA SER A 11 -0.76 16.08 -8.42
C SER A 11 0.73 15.73 -8.35
N PRO A 12 1.64 16.55 -8.92
CA PRO A 12 3.08 16.31 -8.79
C PRO A 12 3.56 16.25 -7.34
N THR A 13 2.99 17.09 -6.47
CA THR A 13 3.31 17.13 -5.04
C THR A 13 2.91 15.84 -4.34
N ASP A 14 1.67 15.38 -4.55
CA ASP A 14 1.19 14.14 -3.93
C ASP A 14 1.98 12.93 -4.44
N THR A 15 2.31 12.94 -5.74
CA THR A 15 3.12 11.89 -6.37
C THR A 15 4.50 11.81 -5.72
N ALA A 16 5.19 12.94 -5.56
CA ALA A 16 6.52 12.98 -4.96
C ALA A 16 6.49 12.56 -3.49
N TYR A 17 5.48 13.03 -2.74
CA TYR A 17 5.33 12.66 -1.33
C TYR A 17 5.04 11.16 -1.15
N ILE A 18 4.08 10.61 -1.91
CA ILE A 18 3.75 9.19 -1.85
C ILE A 18 4.93 8.34 -2.32
N ALA A 19 5.70 8.77 -3.33
CA ALA A 19 6.90 8.08 -3.76
C ALA A 19 7.96 8.02 -2.63
N GLY A 20 8.20 9.13 -1.93
CA GLY A 20 9.09 9.16 -0.78
C GLY A 20 8.61 8.27 0.37
N LEU A 21 7.30 8.22 0.60
CA LEU A 21 6.71 7.33 1.60
C LEU A 21 6.89 5.84 1.23
N ILE A 22 6.69 5.49 -0.05
CA ILE A 22 6.93 4.13 -0.55
C ILE A 22 8.41 3.75 -0.42
N ASP A 23 9.33 4.68 -0.66
CA ASP A 23 10.77 4.42 -0.55
C ASP A 23 11.23 4.25 0.91
N GLY A 24 10.67 5.06 1.82
CA GLY A 24 11.06 5.05 3.24
C GLY A 24 10.44 3.92 4.07
N GLU A 25 9.18 3.58 3.83
CA GLU A 25 8.43 2.62 4.64
C GLU A 25 7.76 1.50 3.83
N GLY A 26 7.78 1.65 2.51
CA GLY A 26 7.11 0.75 1.61
C GLY A 26 8.01 -0.31 1.02
N THR A 27 7.44 -1.03 0.06
CA THR A 27 8.13 -2.05 -0.73
C THR A 27 7.46 -2.12 -2.08
N VAL A 28 8.26 -2.07 -3.14
CA VAL A 28 7.84 -2.38 -4.51
C VAL A 28 8.45 -3.72 -4.89
N THR A 29 7.62 -4.72 -5.19
CA THR A 29 8.11 -6.09 -5.42
C THR A 29 7.26 -6.86 -6.42
N LEU A 30 7.86 -7.84 -7.09
CA LEU A 30 7.14 -8.85 -7.85
C LEU A 30 6.83 -10.02 -6.91
N CYS A 31 5.56 -10.29 -6.65
CA CYS A 31 5.15 -11.38 -5.78
C CYS A 31 4.14 -12.30 -6.46
N ARG A 32 4.15 -13.58 -6.06
CA ARG A 32 3.13 -14.56 -6.46
C ARG A 32 2.17 -14.74 -5.29
N LYS A 33 0.95 -14.21 -5.41
CA LYS A 33 -0.07 -14.25 -4.35
C LYS A 33 -0.65 -15.66 -4.14
N HIS A 34 -0.85 -16.40 -5.22
CA HIS A 34 -1.35 -17.78 -5.20
C HIS A 34 -0.48 -18.71 -6.05
N CYS A 35 -0.38 -19.99 -5.69
CA CYS A 35 0.54 -20.96 -6.32
C CYS A 35 0.38 -21.09 -7.85
N ASN A 36 -0.84 -20.90 -8.35
CA ASN A 36 -1.21 -21.05 -9.77
C ASN A 36 -1.29 -19.71 -10.52
N GLU A 37 -0.80 -18.61 -9.92
CA GLU A 37 -0.79 -17.29 -10.55
C GLU A 37 0.61 -16.88 -11.01
N ASN A 38 0.65 -15.98 -11.98
CA ASN A 38 1.88 -15.32 -12.40
C ASN A 38 2.32 -14.29 -11.35
N HIS A 39 3.61 -13.93 -11.41
CA HIS A 39 4.12 -12.80 -10.62
C HIS A 39 3.34 -11.53 -10.96
N GLN A 40 2.95 -10.80 -9.92
CA GLN A 40 2.26 -9.52 -10.01
C GLN A 40 3.14 -8.46 -9.35
N LEU A 41 3.14 -7.25 -9.93
CA LEU A 41 3.67 -6.10 -9.23
C LEU A 41 2.81 -5.83 -8.01
N ALA A 42 3.44 -5.70 -6.85
CA ALA A 42 2.80 -5.36 -5.61
C ALA A 42 3.53 -4.20 -4.96
N ILE A 43 2.75 -3.27 -4.44
CA ILE A 43 3.24 -2.20 -3.58
C ILE A 43 2.59 -2.37 -2.22
N SER A 44 3.37 -2.20 -1.17
CA SER A 44 2.83 -2.16 0.20
C SER A 44 3.54 -1.11 1.03
N ILE A 45 2.80 -0.49 1.95
CA ILE A 45 3.31 0.48 2.94
C ILE A 45 2.82 0.01 4.30
N SER A 46 3.71 -0.10 5.28
CA SER A 46 3.35 -0.51 6.65
C SER A 46 3.61 0.62 7.62
N ASN A 47 2.58 1.06 8.34
CA ASN A 47 2.71 2.14 9.32
C ASN A 47 1.85 1.86 10.57
N THR A 48 2.24 2.41 11.71
CA THR A 48 1.45 2.43 12.95
C THR A 48 0.42 3.55 12.99
N GLU A 49 0.60 4.60 12.18
CA GLU A 49 -0.31 5.72 12.02
C GLU A 49 -1.25 5.48 10.83
N ILE A 50 -2.55 5.35 11.12
CA ILE A 50 -3.54 4.96 10.11
C ILE A 50 -3.89 6.13 9.20
N GLU A 51 -3.84 7.35 9.72
CA GLU A 51 -4.16 8.60 9.05
C GLU A 51 -3.28 8.81 7.81
N LEU A 52 -2.01 8.38 7.88
CA LEU A 52 -1.09 8.43 6.75
C LEU A 52 -1.51 7.47 5.64
N LEU A 53 -1.97 6.27 5.99
CA LEU A 53 -2.46 5.30 5.02
C LEU A 53 -3.81 5.72 4.44
N ASP A 54 -4.66 6.36 5.25
CA ASP A 54 -5.92 6.96 4.81
C ASP A 54 -5.67 8.08 3.79
N TYR A 55 -4.65 8.92 4.01
CA TYR A 55 -4.20 9.88 3.00
C TYR A 55 -3.81 9.18 1.68
N VAL A 56 -3.03 8.10 1.73
CA VAL A 56 -2.60 7.36 0.54
C VAL A 56 -3.80 6.76 -0.22
N ILE A 57 -4.69 6.03 0.45
CA ILE A 57 -5.82 5.35 -0.21
C ILE A 57 -6.81 6.36 -0.81
N ASN A 58 -7.09 7.46 -0.11
CA ASN A 58 -8.00 8.50 -0.59
C ASN A 58 -7.41 9.25 -1.79
N THR A 59 -6.10 9.53 -1.74
CA THR A 59 -5.39 10.20 -2.83
C THR A 59 -5.29 9.32 -4.07
N MET A 60 -4.90 8.05 -3.91
CA MET A 60 -4.78 7.10 -5.03
C MET A 60 -6.12 6.62 -5.60
N GLY A 61 -7.16 6.53 -4.77
CA GLY A 61 -8.47 5.99 -5.15
C GLY A 61 -8.47 4.47 -5.42
N ALA A 62 -7.43 3.76 -4.98
CA ALA A 62 -7.24 2.34 -5.18
C ALA A 62 -6.41 1.72 -4.05
N GLY A 63 -6.35 0.38 -4.02
CA GLY A 63 -5.67 -0.38 -2.97
C GLY A 63 -6.58 -0.75 -1.80
N LYS A 64 -5.99 -1.31 -0.75
CA LYS A 64 -6.68 -1.71 0.49
C LYS A 64 -5.81 -1.48 1.70
N ILE A 65 -6.42 -1.10 2.81
CA ILE A 65 -5.77 -1.05 4.12
C ILE A 65 -6.22 -2.26 4.93
N MET A 66 -5.27 -2.94 5.57
CA MET A 66 -5.52 -4.09 6.43
C MET A 66 -4.81 -3.89 7.76
N ARG A 67 -5.47 -4.28 8.86
CA ARG A 67 -4.83 -4.31 10.17
C ARG A 67 -3.91 -5.52 10.28
N LYS A 68 -2.68 -5.31 10.74
CA LYS A 68 -1.76 -6.39 11.08
C LYS A 68 -2.12 -6.98 12.44
N ARG A 69 -1.95 -8.30 12.57
CA ARG A 69 -2.17 -8.98 13.86
C ARG A 69 -1.13 -8.49 14.87
N THR A 70 -1.60 -7.89 15.96
CA THR A 70 -0.77 -7.63 17.14
C THR A 70 -0.52 -8.94 17.87
N THR A 71 0.74 -9.38 17.94
CA THR A 71 1.12 -10.70 18.51
C THR A 71 1.48 -10.66 19.99
N LYS A 72 1.86 -9.49 20.53
CA LYS A 72 2.21 -9.29 21.94
C LYS A 72 1.57 -8.01 22.46
N GLN A 73 1.24 -7.97 23.74
CA GLN A 73 0.54 -6.82 24.35
C GLN A 73 1.29 -5.49 24.23
N HIS A 74 2.63 -5.50 24.25
CA HIS A 74 3.45 -4.29 24.15
C HIS A 74 3.72 -3.85 22.70
N HIS A 75 3.29 -4.61 21.69
CA HIS A 75 3.47 -4.19 20.30
C HIS A 75 2.41 -3.16 19.92
N THR A 76 2.85 -2.04 19.36
CA THR A 76 1.96 -1.05 18.77
C THR A 76 1.13 -1.69 17.64
N PRO A 77 -0.20 -1.51 17.61
CA PRO A 77 -1.02 -1.88 16.46
C PRO A 77 -0.46 -1.25 15.18
N SER A 78 -0.44 -2.01 14.10
CA SER A 78 0.03 -1.53 12.80
C SER A 78 -0.93 -1.92 11.68
N PHE A 79 -0.81 -1.20 10.59
CA PHE A 79 -1.66 -1.31 9.42
C PHE A 79 -0.78 -1.48 8.17
N SER A 80 -1.38 -1.94 7.09
CA SER A 80 -0.70 -2.04 5.81
C SER A 80 -1.62 -1.66 4.68
N TYR A 81 -1.20 -0.67 3.91
CA TYR A 81 -1.74 -0.38 2.59
C TYR A 81 -1.11 -1.36 1.59
N ALA A 82 -1.89 -1.91 0.67
CA ALA A 82 -1.40 -2.75 -0.41
C ALA A 82 -2.21 -2.58 -1.70
N ILE A 83 -1.51 -2.63 -2.84
CA ILE A 83 -2.08 -2.68 -4.19
C ILE A 83 -1.34 -3.72 -5.04
#